data_AF-A0A2U1S633-F1
#
_entry.id   AF-A0A2U1S633-F1
#
_cell.length_a   1.000
_cell.length_b   1.000
_cell.length_c   1.000
_cell.angle_alpha   90.00
_cell.angle_beta   90.00
_cell.angle_gamma   90.00
#
_symmetry.space_group_name_H-M   'P 1'
#
loop_
_entity.id
_entity.type
_entity.pdbx_description
1 polymer ?
#
loop_
_entity_poly.entity_id
_entity_poly.type
_entity_poly.pdbx_seq_one_letter_code
_entity_poly.pdbx_strand_id
1 'polypeptide(L)'
;MISNTEERRDIRFKYHSPVPNSYRIPNPSKPLRNISDEVFEEFKKMAFEIGVAGLSYSKLSDDFKAEWNIDFDNVIILKYEMSPDFLYLEPSKEKCKLIDDEFQEVGGFIYDIADFLRENGFEANLLNPLDDEVSLRAIATQSNDCVILRSNMCLFKEGLNMGFFMLSTSIDNLPFKEENDMLWAAKYCETCGKCINKCPLNAYDENEKVLRKVCTAHSEGCNDCILNCPFFKKGYDFLEKKFKKKLVG
;
A
#
# COMPACT_ATOMS: atom_id res chain seq x y z
N MET A 1 -29.52 6.99 18.25
CA MET A 1 -28.60 5.88 18.56
C MET A 1 -28.94 4.72 17.65
N ILE A 2 -28.41 4.76 16.43
CA ILE A 2 -28.46 3.66 15.47
C ILE A 2 -27.00 3.27 15.28
N SER A 3 -26.73 1.99 15.46
CA SER A 3 -25.41 1.39 15.61
C SER A 3 -24.51 1.62 14.38
N ASN A 4 -23.46 2.42 14.56
CA ASN A 4 -22.35 2.66 13.62
C ASN A 4 -21.53 1.40 13.24
N THR A 5 -21.95 0.22 13.66
CA THR A 5 -21.24 -1.05 13.47
C THR A 5 -21.78 -1.92 12.33
N GLU A 6 -22.91 -1.56 11.70
CA GLU A 6 -23.44 -2.31 10.53
C GLU A 6 -22.98 -1.75 9.18
N GLU A 7 -22.84 -0.43 9.03
CA GLU A 7 -22.27 0.16 7.80
C GLU A 7 -20.78 -0.15 7.61
N ARG A 8 -20.06 -0.47 8.69
CA ARG A 8 -18.64 -0.92 8.61
C ARG A 8 -18.49 -2.38 8.20
N ARG A 9 -19.57 -3.19 8.19
CA ARG A 9 -19.52 -4.64 7.86
C ARG A 9 -19.58 -4.96 6.37
N ASP A 10 -19.86 -3.98 5.50
CA ASP A 10 -19.86 -4.16 4.03
C ASP A 10 -18.49 -3.89 3.38
N ILE A 11 -17.41 -4.01 4.18
CA ILE A 11 -16.02 -3.79 3.77
C ILE A 11 -15.31 -5.14 3.68
N ARG A 12 -15.67 -5.99 2.72
CA ARG A 12 -14.91 -7.24 2.49
C ARG A 12 -14.59 -7.39 1.02
N PHE A 13 -13.38 -6.97 0.66
CA PHE A 13 -12.84 -7.09 -0.70
C PHE A 13 -11.92 -8.29 -0.68
N LYS A 14 -12.31 -9.40 -1.32
CA LYS A 14 -11.37 -10.49 -1.58
C LYS A 14 -10.41 -10.06 -2.70
N TYR A 15 -9.34 -9.37 -2.32
CA TYR A 15 -8.15 -9.14 -3.16
C TYR A 15 -7.37 -10.44 -3.29
N HIS A 16 -7.21 -10.99 -4.49
CA HIS A 16 -6.24 -12.07 -4.69
C HIS A 16 -6.55 -13.33 -3.85
N SER A 17 -5.82 -14.42 -4.07
CA SER A 17 -5.77 -15.47 -3.06
C SER A 17 -4.85 -15.02 -1.92
N PRO A 18 -5.07 -15.40 -0.64
CA PRO A 18 -4.09 -15.13 0.40
C PRO A 18 -2.74 -15.72 -0.02
N VAL A 19 -1.66 -14.95 0.16
CA VAL A 19 -0.32 -15.47 -0.10
C VAL A 19 -0.10 -16.68 0.82
N PRO A 20 0.15 -17.88 0.28
CA PRO A 20 0.36 -19.06 1.10
C PRO A 20 1.46 -18.80 2.12
N ASN A 21 1.21 -19.16 3.37
CA ASN A 21 2.21 -19.02 4.42
C ASN A 21 3.43 -19.90 4.09
N SER A 22 4.58 -19.25 3.90
CA SER A 22 5.85 -19.90 3.56
C SER A 22 6.98 -19.56 4.53
N TYR A 23 6.66 -19.16 5.78
CA TYR A 23 7.67 -18.97 6.81
C TYR A 23 8.50 -20.24 7.04
N ARG A 24 9.82 -20.09 7.04
CA ARG A 24 10.78 -21.14 7.40
C ARG A 24 11.35 -20.94 8.79
N ILE A 25 11.37 -19.69 9.26
CA ILE A 25 11.96 -19.31 10.53
C ILE A 25 10.83 -18.88 11.47
N PRO A 26 10.69 -19.47 12.66
CA PRO A 26 9.69 -19.03 13.63
C PRO A 26 10.07 -17.66 14.21
N ASN A 27 9.09 -16.90 14.70
CA ASN A 27 9.41 -15.69 15.47
C ASN A 27 10.24 -16.04 16.72
N PRO A 28 11.21 -15.19 17.09
CA PRO A 28 11.97 -15.36 18.33
C PRO A 28 11.05 -15.24 19.55
N SER A 29 11.30 -16.05 20.58
CA SER A 29 10.51 -16.01 21.83
C SER A 29 10.70 -14.72 22.63
N LYS A 30 11.80 -13.99 22.38
CA LYS A 30 12.12 -12.68 22.94
C LYS A 30 12.64 -11.77 21.82
N PRO A 31 11.74 -11.15 21.05
CA PRO A 31 12.14 -10.30 19.94
C PRO A 31 13.01 -9.11 20.39
N LEU A 32 14.05 -8.83 19.62
CA LEU A 32 14.83 -7.60 19.75
C LEU A 32 13.98 -6.40 19.31
N ARG A 33 14.30 -5.23 19.89
CA ARG A 33 13.60 -3.96 19.62
C ARG A 33 14.42 -2.96 18.83
N ASN A 34 15.75 -3.09 18.82
CA ASN A 34 16.62 -2.15 18.12
C ASN A 34 17.43 -2.89 17.06
N ILE A 35 17.29 -2.49 15.80
CA ILE A 35 18.09 -2.98 14.68
C ILE A 35 19.41 -2.22 14.61
N SER A 36 20.52 -2.91 14.35
CA SER A 36 21.80 -2.26 14.08
C SER A 36 21.84 -1.72 12.65
N ASP A 37 22.67 -0.71 12.41
CA ASP A 37 22.86 -0.16 11.06
C ASP A 37 23.31 -1.25 10.07
N GLU A 38 24.17 -2.17 10.49
CA GLU A 38 24.66 -3.29 9.67
C GLU A 38 23.52 -4.20 9.18
N VAL A 39 22.68 -4.69 10.12
CA VAL A 39 21.55 -5.57 9.77
C VAL A 39 20.49 -4.81 8.96
N PHE A 40 20.30 -3.53 9.25
CA PHE A 40 19.34 -2.69 8.52
C PHE A 40 19.78 -2.45 7.07
N GLU A 41 21.07 -2.19 6.82
CA GLU A 41 21.59 -2.08 5.46
C GLU A 41 21.50 -3.42 4.70
N GLU A 42 21.76 -4.54 5.35
CA GLU A 42 21.61 -5.87 4.74
C GLU A 42 20.15 -6.18 4.40
N PHE A 43 19.21 -5.90 5.31
CA PHE A 43 17.77 -5.98 5.05
C PHE A 43 17.37 -5.16 3.82
N LYS A 44 17.79 -3.89 3.75
CA LYS A 44 17.48 -3.01 2.61
C LYS A 44 18.04 -3.59 1.32
N LYS A 45 19.31 -4.00 1.34
CA LYS A 45 19.97 -4.61 0.17
C LYS A 45 19.19 -5.83 -0.32
N MET A 46 18.82 -6.75 0.57
CA MET A 46 18.02 -7.93 0.23
C MET A 46 16.67 -7.54 -0.38
N ALA A 47 15.96 -6.57 0.22
CA ALA A 47 14.69 -6.09 -0.30
C ALA A 47 14.82 -5.52 -1.73
N PHE A 48 15.83 -4.69 -1.98
CA PHE A 48 16.06 -4.12 -3.31
C PHE A 48 16.52 -5.17 -4.34
N GLU A 49 17.29 -6.18 -3.94
CA GLU A 49 17.75 -7.27 -4.83
C GLU A 49 16.61 -8.12 -5.37
N ILE A 50 15.53 -8.30 -4.59
CA ILE A 50 14.33 -9.04 -5.00
C ILE A 50 13.26 -8.17 -5.68
N GLY A 51 13.57 -6.91 -5.97
CA GLY A 51 12.71 -6.02 -6.77
C GLY A 51 11.76 -5.13 -5.98
N VAL A 52 11.92 -4.99 -4.66
CA VAL A 52 11.23 -3.92 -3.91
C VAL A 52 11.70 -2.58 -4.44
N ALA A 53 10.78 -1.73 -4.87
CA ALA A 53 11.07 -0.42 -5.44
C ALA A 53 11.25 0.67 -4.37
N GLY A 54 10.73 0.45 -3.16
CA GLY A 54 10.91 1.37 -2.06
C GLY A 54 10.39 0.84 -0.73
N LEU A 55 10.82 1.49 0.35
CA LEU A 55 10.44 1.16 1.72
C LEU A 55 9.81 2.37 2.39
N SER A 56 8.79 2.12 3.21
CA SER A 56 8.20 3.11 4.11
C SER A 56 7.95 2.45 5.47
N TYR A 57 7.83 3.25 6.53
CA TYR A 57 7.71 2.74 7.89
C TYR A 57 6.57 3.44 8.61
N SER A 58 5.63 2.68 9.16
CA SER A 58 4.52 3.21 9.95
C SER A 58 4.73 2.89 11.42
N LYS A 59 4.65 3.92 12.26
CA LYS A 59 4.44 3.77 13.69
C LYS A 59 2.96 4.03 13.97
N LEU A 60 2.23 3.01 14.42
CA LEU A 60 0.80 3.11 14.62
C LEU A 60 0.50 3.89 15.89
N SER A 61 -0.37 4.90 15.77
CA SER A 61 -0.86 5.63 16.94
C SER A 61 -1.73 4.74 17.84
N ASP A 62 -1.74 5.02 19.14
CA ASP A 62 -2.56 4.25 20.10
C ASP A 62 -4.06 4.33 19.78
N ASP A 63 -4.53 5.50 19.32
CA ASP A 63 -5.92 5.68 18.89
C ASP A 63 -6.26 4.80 17.68
N PHE A 64 -5.35 4.72 16.69
CA PHE A 64 -5.54 3.85 15.54
C PHE A 64 -5.54 2.38 15.94
N LYS A 65 -4.58 1.95 16.78
CA LYS A 65 -4.54 0.57 17.27
C LYS A 65 -5.81 0.21 18.04
N ALA A 66 -6.30 1.11 18.88
CA ALA A 66 -7.53 0.91 19.64
C ALA A 66 -8.78 0.83 18.73
N GLU A 67 -8.88 1.69 17.71
CA GLU A 67 -10.01 1.65 16.76
C GLU A 67 -10.07 0.33 15.98
N TRP A 68 -8.90 -0.20 15.59
CA TRP A 68 -8.79 -1.35 14.71
C TRP A 68 -8.43 -2.65 15.43
N ASN A 69 -8.38 -2.64 16.77
CA ASN A 69 -8.01 -3.79 17.61
C ASN A 69 -6.66 -4.43 17.21
N ILE A 70 -5.66 -3.59 16.98
CA ILE A 70 -4.30 -4.00 16.56
C ILE A 70 -3.39 -4.13 17.79
N ASP A 71 -2.61 -5.20 17.84
CA ASP A 71 -1.70 -5.54 18.93
C ASP A 71 -0.20 -5.35 18.61
N PHE A 72 0.12 -4.78 17.43
CA PHE A 72 1.48 -4.44 17.02
C PHE A 72 1.67 -2.93 16.82
N ASP A 73 2.90 -2.45 17.03
CA ASP A 73 3.21 -1.02 16.99
C ASP A 73 3.72 -0.54 15.63
N ASN A 74 4.62 -1.32 15.02
CA ASN A 74 5.43 -0.85 13.91
C ASN A 74 5.23 -1.74 12.68
N VAL A 75 5.20 -1.11 11.51
CA VAL A 75 5.00 -1.78 10.22
C VAL A 75 6.06 -1.32 9.23
N ILE A 76 6.69 -2.28 8.56
CA ILE A 76 7.52 -2.07 7.37
C ILE A 76 6.63 -2.25 6.14
N ILE A 77 6.63 -1.27 5.25
CA ILE A 77 5.88 -1.28 3.99
C ILE A 77 6.87 -1.50 2.85
N LEU A 78 6.71 -2.61 2.13
CA LEU A 78 7.54 -3.00 1.00
C LEU A 78 6.78 -2.74 -0.29
N LYS A 79 7.24 -1.77 -1.07
CA LYS A 79 6.53 -1.27 -2.25
C LYS A 79 7.11 -1.94 -3.50
N TYR A 80 6.27 -2.42 -4.40
CA TYR A 80 6.70 -2.99 -5.67
C TYR A 80 5.97 -2.29 -6.83
N GLU A 81 6.66 -2.12 -7.95
CA GLU A 81 6.05 -1.56 -9.15
C GLU A 81 5.15 -2.60 -9.79
N MET A 82 3.91 -2.23 -10.08
CA MET A 82 3.02 -3.08 -10.88
C MET A 82 3.62 -3.25 -12.27
N SER A 83 3.65 -4.47 -12.81
CA SER A 83 4.27 -4.71 -14.12
C SER A 83 3.60 -3.88 -15.23
N PRO A 84 4.39 -3.14 -16.02
CA PRO A 84 3.90 -2.43 -17.21
C PRO A 84 3.15 -3.36 -18.15
N ASP A 85 3.59 -4.61 -18.30
CA ASP A 85 2.99 -5.58 -19.21
C ASP A 85 1.54 -5.85 -18.86
N PHE A 86 1.19 -5.86 -17.56
CA PHE A 86 -0.19 -6.02 -17.13
C PHE A 86 -0.93 -4.68 -17.06
N LEU A 87 -0.28 -3.59 -16.68
CA LEU A 87 -0.93 -2.28 -16.54
C LEU A 87 -1.71 -1.88 -17.80
N TYR A 88 -1.13 -2.09 -18.99
CA TYR A 88 -1.69 -1.71 -20.29
C TYR A 88 -2.59 -2.74 -20.96
N LEU A 89 -2.74 -3.95 -20.40
CA LEU A 89 -3.70 -4.92 -20.94
C LEU A 89 -5.14 -4.43 -20.79
N GLU A 90 -5.99 -4.80 -21.74
CA GLU A 90 -7.42 -4.56 -21.62
C GLU A 90 -8.01 -5.33 -20.42
N PRO A 91 -8.99 -4.74 -19.69
CA PRO A 91 -9.63 -5.41 -18.58
C PRO A 91 -10.23 -6.76 -18.99
N SER A 92 -9.85 -7.82 -18.29
CA SER A 92 -10.38 -9.17 -18.48
C SER A 92 -10.12 -10.04 -17.25
N LYS A 93 -10.87 -11.14 -17.12
CA LYS A 93 -10.60 -12.13 -16.05
C LYS A 93 -9.20 -12.73 -16.16
N GLU A 94 -8.69 -12.89 -17.37
CA GLU A 94 -7.34 -13.40 -17.62
C GLU A 94 -6.27 -12.41 -17.13
N LYS A 95 -6.42 -11.13 -17.45
CA LYS A 95 -5.58 -10.07 -16.88
C LYS A 95 -5.59 -10.07 -15.36
N CYS A 96 -6.78 -10.19 -14.76
CA CYS A 96 -6.91 -10.23 -13.30
C CYS A 96 -6.14 -11.40 -12.70
N LYS A 97 -6.15 -12.57 -13.35
CA LYS A 97 -5.38 -13.74 -12.93
C LYS A 97 -3.87 -13.48 -13.05
N LEU A 98 -3.39 -12.88 -14.13
CA LEU A 98 -1.97 -12.56 -14.30
C LEU A 98 -1.46 -11.61 -13.20
N ILE A 99 -2.25 -10.61 -12.83
CA ILE A 99 -1.93 -9.71 -11.71
C ILE A 99 -1.91 -10.46 -10.38
N ASP A 100 -2.83 -11.42 -10.19
CA ASP A 100 -2.82 -12.29 -8.99
C ASP A 100 -1.57 -13.16 -8.96
N ASP A 101 -1.21 -13.81 -10.06
CA ASP A 101 -0.04 -14.67 -10.16
C ASP A 101 1.26 -13.87 -9.85
N GLU A 102 1.41 -12.66 -10.38
CA GLU A 102 2.51 -11.74 -10.02
C GLU A 102 2.50 -11.39 -8.54
N PHE A 103 1.33 -11.06 -7.99
CA PHE A 103 1.18 -10.75 -6.57
C PHE A 103 1.60 -11.94 -5.69
N GLN A 104 1.22 -13.18 -6.04
CA GLN A 104 1.65 -14.38 -5.32
C GLN A 104 3.18 -14.59 -5.39
N GLU A 105 3.77 -14.37 -6.57
CA GLU A 105 5.21 -14.50 -6.77
C GLU A 105 5.99 -13.50 -5.91
N VAL A 106 5.64 -12.21 -5.98
CA VAL A 106 6.26 -11.18 -5.14
C VAL A 106 6.04 -11.50 -3.66
N GLY A 107 4.83 -11.92 -3.28
CA GLY A 107 4.49 -12.29 -1.91
C GLY A 107 5.38 -13.40 -1.34
N GLY A 108 5.75 -14.39 -2.15
CA GLY A 108 6.70 -15.45 -1.76
C GLY A 108 8.05 -14.88 -1.33
N PHE A 109 8.60 -13.92 -2.07
CA PHE A 109 9.87 -13.27 -1.73
C PHE A 109 9.78 -12.40 -0.46
N ILE A 110 8.61 -11.89 -0.11
CA ILE A 110 8.41 -11.13 1.14
C ILE A 110 8.55 -12.04 2.37
N TYR A 111 8.19 -13.32 2.28
CA TYR A 111 8.45 -14.26 3.37
C TYR A 111 9.94 -14.47 3.63
N ASP A 112 10.76 -14.47 2.57
CA ASP A 112 12.22 -14.56 2.71
C ASP A 112 12.79 -13.35 3.45
N ILE A 113 12.29 -12.14 3.17
CA ILE A 113 12.65 -10.94 3.93
C ILE A 113 12.24 -11.07 5.40
N ALA A 114 11.03 -11.55 5.66
CA ALA A 114 10.54 -11.69 7.01
C ALA A 114 11.34 -12.74 7.79
N ASP A 115 11.71 -13.86 7.16
CA ASP A 115 12.58 -14.88 7.72
C ASP A 115 13.97 -14.30 8.04
N PHE A 116 14.55 -13.48 7.15
CA PHE A 116 15.82 -12.77 7.43
C PHE A 116 15.74 -11.94 8.71
N LEU A 117 14.66 -11.17 8.90
CA LEU A 117 14.46 -10.39 10.13
C LEU A 117 14.32 -11.30 11.37
N ARG A 118 13.63 -12.45 11.23
CA ARG A 118 13.48 -13.43 12.31
C ARG A 118 14.78 -14.12 12.69
N GLU A 119 15.62 -14.48 11.72
CA GLU A 119 16.96 -15.01 11.93
C GLU A 119 17.84 -14.02 12.69
N ASN A 120 17.66 -12.72 12.42
CA ASN A 120 18.34 -11.63 13.11
C ASN A 120 17.67 -11.24 14.44
N GLY A 121 16.71 -12.03 14.94
CA GLY A 121 16.14 -11.89 16.27
C GLY A 121 14.99 -10.90 16.38
N PHE A 122 14.38 -10.46 15.28
CA PHE A 122 13.20 -9.59 15.28
C PHE A 122 11.91 -10.39 15.04
N GLU A 123 10.80 -9.90 15.59
CA GLU A 123 9.49 -10.36 15.15
C GLU A 123 9.19 -9.72 13.79
N ALA A 124 8.70 -10.52 12.85
CA ALA A 124 8.27 -10.05 11.53
C ALA A 124 7.09 -10.90 11.04
N ASN A 125 5.90 -10.31 10.90
CA ASN A 125 4.69 -11.00 10.44
C ASN A 125 4.06 -10.27 9.26
N LEU A 126 3.77 -11.01 8.20
CA LEU A 126 3.12 -10.53 7.00
C LEU A 126 1.67 -10.24 7.37
N LEU A 127 1.27 -8.99 7.18
CA LEU A 127 -0.11 -8.60 7.24
C LEU A 127 -0.75 -9.02 5.94
N ASN A 128 -1.63 -10.02 5.97
CA ASN A 128 -2.28 -10.44 4.75
C ASN A 128 -3.20 -9.30 4.27
N PRO A 129 -3.11 -8.88 3.00
CA PRO A 129 -3.98 -7.85 2.43
C PRO A 129 -5.47 -8.20 2.46
N LEU A 130 -5.78 -9.45 2.83
CA LEU A 130 -7.09 -10.05 2.89
C LEU A 130 -7.68 -10.18 4.29
N ASP A 131 -6.93 -9.84 5.34
CA ASP A 131 -7.41 -10.11 6.70
C ASP A 131 -8.64 -9.26 7.07
N ASP A 132 -9.14 -8.37 6.19
CA ASP A 132 -10.45 -7.65 6.20
C ASP A 132 -10.78 -6.88 7.51
N GLU A 133 -9.96 -7.00 8.54
CA GLU A 133 -10.12 -6.39 9.86
C GLU A 133 -9.62 -4.95 9.84
N VAL A 134 -8.56 -4.65 9.08
CA VAL A 134 -8.01 -3.30 8.91
C VAL A 134 -7.61 -3.03 7.46
N SER A 135 -7.87 -1.82 6.98
CA SER A 135 -7.41 -1.43 5.64
C SER A 135 -5.89 -1.22 5.63
N LEU A 136 -5.15 -2.00 4.83
CA LEU A 136 -3.71 -1.77 4.65
C LEU A 136 -3.41 -0.35 4.13
N ARG A 137 -4.30 0.25 3.34
CA ARG A 137 -4.15 1.65 2.91
C ARG A 137 -4.20 2.61 4.10
N ALA A 138 -5.03 2.34 5.10
CA ALA A 138 -5.10 3.15 6.32
C ALA A 138 -3.80 3.02 7.12
N ILE A 139 -3.27 1.81 7.27
CA ILE A 139 -1.93 1.57 7.86
C ILE A 139 -0.85 2.32 7.08
N ALA A 140 -0.91 2.32 5.75
CA ALA A 140 0.06 3.01 4.90
C ALA A 140 0.08 4.52 5.17
N THR A 141 -1.07 5.14 5.40
CA THR A 141 -1.14 6.58 5.71
C THR A 141 -0.51 6.95 7.06
N GLN A 142 -0.37 6.01 8.01
CA GLN A 142 0.36 6.23 9.27
C GLN A 142 1.88 6.38 9.08
N SER A 143 2.42 6.06 7.89
CA SER A 143 3.85 6.23 7.60
C SER A 143 4.27 7.66 7.32
N ASN A 144 3.30 8.58 7.13
CA ASN A 144 3.52 9.91 6.58
C ASN A 144 4.23 9.92 5.21
N ASP A 145 4.30 8.79 4.52
CA ASP A 145 4.96 8.62 3.23
C ASP A 145 4.00 8.14 2.12
N CYS A 146 2.71 8.21 2.41
CA CYS A 146 1.63 7.80 1.53
C CYS A 146 0.45 8.78 1.65
N VAL A 147 -0.22 9.05 0.53
CA VAL A 147 -1.51 9.76 0.51
C VAL A 147 -2.50 8.98 -0.33
N ILE A 148 -3.72 8.81 0.16
CA ILE A 148 -4.82 8.23 -0.62
C ILE A 148 -5.36 9.30 -1.56
N LEU A 149 -5.27 9.06 -2.86
CA LEU A 149 -5.81 9.96 -3.87
C LEU A 149 -7.31 9.74 -4.08
N ARG A 150 -7.93 10.66 -4.82
CA ARG A 150 -9.35 10.60 -5.22
C ARG A 150 -9.73 9.35 -6.02
N SER A 151 -8.75 8.64 -6.62
CA SER A 151 -8.96 7.33 -7.23
C SER A 151 -9.03 6.17 -6.23
N ASN A 152 -9.00 6.47 -4.92
CA ASN A 152 -8.89 5.50 -3.82
C ASN A 152 -7.63 4.62 -3.86
N MET A 153 -6.56 5.13 -4.49
CA MET A 153 -5.25 4.48 -4.58
C MET A 153 -4.25 5.20 -3.68
N CYS A 154 -3.32 4.45 -3.11
CA CYS A 154 -2.16 5.01 -2.43
C CYS A 154 -1.20 5.62 -3.46
N LEU A 155 -0.79 6.86 -3.23
CA LEU A 155 0.32 7.49 -3.92
C LEU A 155 1.54 7.48 -3.00
N PHE A 156 2.63 6.96 -3.51
CA PHE A 156 3.98 7.14 -2.96
C PHE A 156 4.80 8.05 -3.88
N LYS A 157 5.97 8.50 -3.43
CA LYS A 157 6.85 9.32 -4.28
C LYS A 157 7.37 8.55 -5.49
N GLU A 158 7.54 7.24 -5.35
CA GLU A 158 7.91 6.33 -6.43
C GLU A 158 6.87 6.33 -7.56
N GLY A 159 5.57 6.39 -7.22
CA GLY A 159 4.51 6.44 -8.22
C GLY A 159 3.13 6.07 -7.71
N LEU A 160 2.17 6.09 -8.64
CA LEU A 160 0.80 5.63 -8.41
C LEU A 160 0.61 4.14 -8.75
N ASN A 161 1.48 3.60 -9.59
CA ASN A 161 1.51 2.20 -10.02
C ASN A 161 2.27 1.32 -9.02
N MET A 162 2.04 1.54 -7.72
CA MET A 162 2.69 0.81 -6.65
C MET A 162 1.69 -0.15 -5.99
N GLY A 163 2.05 -1.42 -5.97
CA GLY A 163 1.53 -2.36 -4.97
C GLY A 163 2.41 -2.33 -3.72
N PHE A 164 1.93 -2.90 -2.62
CA PHE A 164 2.74 -3.01 -1.41
C PHE A 164 2.33 -4.20 -0.54
N PHE A 165 3.34 -4.75 0.13
CA PHE A 165 3.21 -5.70 1.23
C PHE A 165 3.57 -5.02 2.55
N MET A 166 3.13 -5.61 3.66
CA MET A 166 3.37 -5.05 4.99
C MET A 166 3.83 -6.14 5.94
N LEU A 167 4.91 -5.87 6.67
CA LEU A 167 5.35 -6.68 7.80
C LEU A 167 5.10 -5.90 9.08
N SER A 168 4.29 -6.41 10.01
CA SER A 168 4.39 -5.95 11.40
C SER A 168 5.71 -6.43 11.98
N THR A 169 6.30 -5.62 12.86
CA THR A 169 7.61 -5.92 13.44
C THR A 169 7.80 -5.37 14.84
N SER A 170 8.73 -5.98 15.58
CA SER A 170 9.19 -5.52 16.88
C SER A 170 10.17 -4.35 16.84
N ILE A 171 10.68 -3.94 15.67
CA ILE A 171 11.76 -2.94 15.56
C ILE A 171 11.23 -1.52 15.85
N ASP A 172 11.84 -0.82 16.80
CA ASP A 172 11.44 0.52 17.29
C ASP A 172 12.24 1.69 16.71
N ASN A 173 13.44 1.43 16.18
CA ASN A 173 14.36 2.47 15.68
C ASN A 173 14.40 2.54 14.14
N LEU A 174 13.29 2.21 13.48
CA LEU A 174 13.12 2.43 12.04
C LEU A 174 13.06 3.94 11.73
N PRO A 175 13.43 4.37 10.51
CA PRO A 175 13.43 5.79 10.14
C PRO A 175 12.01 6.28 9.85
N PHE A 176 11.20 6.39 10.90
CA PHE A 176 9.85 6.94 10.84
C PHE A 176 9.86 8.41 10.45
N LYS A 177 8.81 8.82 9.74
CA LYS A 177 8.65 10.20 9.28
C LYS A 177 7.61 10.90 10.15
N GLU A 178 7.97 12.06 10.68
CA GLU A 178 7.11 12.84 11.59
C GLU A 178 5.95 13.54 10.85
N GLU A 179 6.17 13.98 9.60
CA GLU A 179 5.20 14.76 8.85
C GLU A 179 5.03 14.28 7.42
N ASN A 180 3.82 14.37 6.89
CA ASN A 180 3.51 13.99 5.52
C ASN A 180 3.70 15.17 4.55
N ASP A 181 4.82 15.18 3.84
CA ASP A 181 5.16 16.20 2.83
C ASP A 181 4.42 16.03 1.48
N MET A 182 3.56 15.02 1.35
CA MET A 182 2.81 14.72 0.14
C MET A 182 1.35 15.19 0.19
N LEU A 183 0.88 15.79 1.30
CA LEU A 183 -0.53 16.20 1.50
C LEU A 183 -1.05 17.15 0.40
N TRP A 184 -0.16 17.87 -0.27
CA TRP A 184 -0.51 18.71 -1.43
C TRP A 184 -1.11 17.90 -2.58
N ALA A 185 -0.81 16.60 -2.70
CA ALA A 185 -1.33 15.72 -3.74
C ALA A 185 -2.84 15.49 -3.59
N ALA A 186 -3.33 15.38 -2.34
CA ALA A 186 -4.77 15.32 -2.06
C ALA A 186 -5.45 16.62 -2.52
N LYS A 187 -4.86 17.78 -2.18
CA LYS A 187 -5.36 19.10 -2.63
C LYS A 187 -5.32 19.25 -4.16
N TYR A 188 -4.31 18.72 -4.83
CA TYR A 188 -4.26 18.67 -6.29
C TYR A 188 -5.45 17.86 -6.86
N CYS A 189 -5.83 16.77 -6.20
CA CYS A 189 -6.94 15.91 -6.63
C CYS A 189 -8.32 16.57 -6.53
N GLU A 190 -8.53 17.55 -5.64
CA GLU A 190 -9.79 18.30 -5.50
C GLU A 190 -10.22 18.94 -6.84
N THR A 191 -9.26 19.44 -7.63
CA THR A 191 -9.55 20.12 -8.91
C THR A 191 -9.30 19.26 -10.15
N CYS A 192 -8.67 18.09 -10.00
CA CYS A 192 -8.26 17.25 -11.13
C CYS A 192 -9.41 16.39 -11.70
N GLY A 193 -10.04 15.55 -10.86
CA GLY A 193 -11.17 14.68 -11.23
C GLY A 193 -10.96 13.67 -12.37
N LYS A 194 -9.76 13.54 -12.95
CA LYS A 194 -9.54 12.72 -14.17
C LYS A 194 -9.89 11.25 -14.01
N CYS A 195 -9.61 10.66 -12.85
CA CYS A 195 -9.91 9.25 -12.57
C CYS A 195 -11.42 8.96 -12.59
N ILE A 196 -12.24 9.95 -12.23
CA ILE A 196 -13.71 9.87 -12.26
C ILE A 196 -14.20 10.05 -13.69
N ASN A 197 -13.78 11.16 -14.33
CA ASN A 197 -14.20 11.52 -15.69
C ASN A 197 -13.79 10.51 -16.77
N LYS A 198 -12.78 9.68 -16.49
CA LYS A 198 -12.28 8.64 -17.41
C LYS A 198 -12.64 7.23 -16.96
N CYS A 199 -13.44 7.07 -15.91
CA CYS A 199 -13.86 5.74 -15.49
C CYS A 199 -14.83 5.15 -16.54
N PRO A 200 -14.51 3.99 -17.15
CA PRO A 200 -15.33 3.42 -18.21
C PRO A 200 -16.73 3.00 -17.73
N LEU A 201 -16.88 2.73 -16.43
CA LEU A 201 -18.11 2.25 -15.82
C LEU A 201 -18.79 3.27 -14.89
N ASN A 202 -18.28 4.52 -14.83
CA ASN A 202 -18.76 5.54 -13.89
C ASN A 202 -18.85 5.02 -12.45
N ALA A 203 -17.81 4.31 -11.99
CA ALA A 203 -17.78 3.62 -10.70
C ALA A 203 -17.52 4.56 -9.51
N TYR A 204 -18.19 5.71 -9.47
CA TYR A 204 -18.09 6.70 -8.39
C TYR A 204 -19.48 7.22 -8.01
N ASP A 205 -19.72 7.45 -6.72
CA ASP A 205 -20.98 8.02 -6.21
C ASP A 205 -21.01 9.56 -6.30
N GLU A 206 -22.11 10.19 -5.85
CA GLU A 206 -22.27 11.64 -5.82
C GLU A 206 -21.27 12.36 -4.90
N ASN A 207 -20.67 11.64 -3.96
CA ASN A 207 -19.61 12.11 -3.07
C ASN A 207 -18.22 11.74 -3.61
N GLU A 208 -18.15 11.28 -4.86
CA GLU A 208 -16.92 10.93 -5.57
C GLU A 208 -16.15 9.76 -4.94
N LYS A 209 -16.84 8.91 -4.18
CA LYS A 209 -16.27 7.68 -3.61
C LYS A 209 -16.45 6.52 -4.57
N VAL A 210 -15.46 5.63 -4.63
CA VAL A 210 -15.48 4.47 -5.53
C VAL A 210 -16.62 3.51 -5.17
N LEU A 211 -17.50 3.27 -6.14
CA LEU A 211 -18.55 2.26 -6.09
C LEU A 211 -17.96 0.87 -6.38
N ARG A 212 -17.61 0.16 -5.30
CA ARG A 212 -16.91 -1.13 -5.36
C ARG A 212 -17.58 -2.18 -6.26
N LYS A 213 -18.92 -2.26 -6.21
CA LYS A 213 -19.71 -3.21 -7.01
C LYS A 213 -19.74 -2.90 -8.51
N VAL A 214 -19.34 -1.68 -8.89
CA VAL A 214 -19.30 -1.20 -10.27
C VAL A 214 -17.87 -1.21 -10.80
N CYS A 215 -16.87 -0.97 -9.95
CA CYS A 215 -15.47 -0.97 -10.33
C CYS A 215 -14.96 -2.38 -10.67
N THR A 216 -14.44 -2.58 -11.87
CA THR A 216 -13.90 -3.87 -12.33
C THR A 216 -12.40 -4.04 -12.13
N ALA A 217 -11.74 -3.16 -11.36
CA ALA A 217 -10.31 -3.30 -11.03
C ALA A 217 -10.00 -4.69 -10.43
N HIS A 218 -10.93 -5.23 -9.65
CA HIS A 218 -10.74 -6.50 -8.95
C HIS A 218 -11.27 -7.73 -9.67
N SER A 219 -12.23 -7.57 -10.57
CA SER A 219 -12.80 -8.69 -11.33
C SER A 219 -12.10 -8.89 -12.66
N GLU A 220 -11.51 -7.81 -13.20
CA GLU A 220 -10.97 -7.75 -14.56
C GLU A 220 -9.61 -7.02 -14.64
N GLY A 221 -9.05 -6.55 -13.53
CA GLY A 221 -7.77 -5.82 -13.58
C GLY A 221 -7.85 -4.45 -14.26
N CYS A 222 -9.01 -3.78 -14.25
CA CYS A 222 -9.13 -2.42 -14.81
C CYS A 222 -8.16 -1.44 -14.11
N ASN A 223 -7.35 -0.73 -14.92
CA ASN A 223 -6.34 0.23 -14.45
C ASN A 223 -6.55 1.65 -15.01
N ASP A 224 -7.71 1.95 -15.61
CA ASP A 224 -7.96 3.22 -16.30
C ASP A 224 -7.75 4.45 -15.41
N CYS A 225 -8.10 4.36 -14.13
CA CYS A 225 -7.89 5.45 -13.18
C CYS A 225 -6.40 5.75 -12.97
N ILE A 226 -5.53 4.73 -12.96
CA ILE A 226 -4.07 4.86 -12.90
C ILE A 226 -3.57 5.40 -14.23
N LEU A 227 -3.91 4.75 -15.34
CA LEU A 227 -3.43 5.10 -16.68
C LEU A 227 -3.77 6.54 -17.07
N ASN A 228 -4.89 7.09 -16.59
CA ASN A 228 -5.28 8.48 -16.87
C ASN A 228 -4.80 9.49 -15.82
N CYS A 229 -4.25 9.05 -14.69
CA CYS A 229 -3.83 9.92 -13.62
C CYS A 229 -2.58 10.73 -14.02
N PRO A 230 -2.55 12.06 -13.75
CA PRO A 230 -1.36 12.85 -13.95
C PRO A 230 -0.14 12.34 -13.17
N PHE A 231 -0.34 11.81 -11.96
CA PHE A 231 0.76 11.28 -11.13
C PHE A 231 1.47 10.11 -11.79
N PHE A 232 0.72 9.25 -12.49
CA PHE A 232 1.29 8.18 -13.30
C PHE A 232 1.94 8.73 -14.58
N LYS A 233 1.20 9.53 -15.37
CA LYS A 233 1.69 9.99 -16.69
C LYS A 233 2.89 10.95 -16.64
N LYS A 234 3.04 11.71 -15.55
CA LYS A 234 4.04 12.79 -15.45
C LYS A 234 5.03 12.59 -14.31
N GLY A 235 4.73 11.69 -13.37
CA GLY A 235 5.51 11.50 -12.16
C GLY A 235 5.18 12.52 -11.06
N TYR A 236 5.47 12.11 -9.82
CA TYR A 236 5.26 12.92 -8.61
C TYR A 236 6.04 14.24 -8.67
N ASP A 237 7.35 14.18 -8.90
CA ASP A 237 8.25 15.34 -8.85
C ASP A 237 7.86 16.45 -9.83
N PHE A 238 7.45 16.07 -11.05
CA PHE A 238 7.02 17.03 -12.06
C PHE A 238 5.79 17.80 -11.59
N LEU A 239 4.80 17.09 -11.04
CA LEU A 239 3.57 17.70 -10.56
C LEU A 239 3.81 18.54 -9.32
N GLU A 240 4.66 18.09 -8.40
CA GLU A 240 5.01 18.83 -7.19
C GLU A 240 5.63 20.18 -7.55
N LYS A 241 6.64 20.18 -8.42
CA LYS A 241 7.30 21.39 -8.92
C LYS A 241 6.30 22.35 -9.56
N LYS A 242 5.35 21.82 -10.34
CA LYS A 242 4.31 22.63 -11.00
C LYS A 242 3.28 23.19 -10.01
N PHE A 243 2.90 22.41 -8.99
CA PHE A 243 1.95 22.82 -7.97
C PHE A 243 2.53 23.91 -7.08
N LYS A 244 3.75 23.73 -6.58
CA LYS A 244 4.47 24.73 -5.76
C LYS A 244 4.63 26.07 -6.49
N LYS A 245 4.95 26.05 -7.79
CA LYS A 245 5.04 27.28 -8.62
C LYS A 245 3.72 28.07 -8.69
N LYS A 246 2.57 27.38 -8.71
CA LYS A 246 1.24 28.01 -8.73
C LYS A 246 0.83 28.64 -7.39
N LEU A 247 1.51 28.30 -6.29
CA LEU A 247 1.21 28.88 -4.97
C LEU A 247 1.99 30.18 -4.72
N VAL A 248 3.07 30.41 -5.48
CA VAL A 248 3.99 31.54 -5.30
C VAL A 248 3.71 32.68 -6.30
N GLY A 249 2.95 32.41 -7.37
CA GLY A 249 2.51 33.41 -8.36
C GLY A 249 1.01 33.55 -8.35
#